data_AF-A0A0Q2UUW9-F1
#
_entry.id   AF-A0A0Q2UUW9-F1
#
_cell.length_a   1.000
_cell.length_b   1.000
_cell.length_c   1.000
_cell.angle_alpha   90.00
_cell.angle_beta   90.00
_cell.angle_gamma   90.00
#
_symmetry.space_group_name_H-M   'P 1'
#
loop_
_entity.id
_entity.type
_entity.pdbx_description
1 polymer ?
#
loop_
_entity_poly.entity_id
_entity_poly.type
_entity_poly.pdbx_seq_one_letter_code
_entity_poly.pdbx_strand_id
1 'polypeptide(L)' 'MPKRLRLTRRFPVAMTEDGYRRLKRFAKEAGLDEGEALSFLFENFDSILDDDTFGHRLRLFNAELEARKR' A
#
# COMPACT_ATOMS: atom_id res chain seq x y z
N MET A 1 -20.40 -16.27 7.68
CA MET A 1 -20.64 -14.96 7.02
C MET A 1 -19.31 -14.23 6.95
N PRO A 2 -18.94 -13.64 5.80
CA PRO A 2 -17.71 -12.87 5.70
C PRO A 2 -17.74 -11.68 6.67
N LYS A 3 -16.57 -11.34 7.23
CA LYS A 3 -16.39 -10.16 8.09
C LYS A 3 -16.80 -8.92 7.27
N ARG A 4 -17.61 -8.03 7.86
CA ARG A 4 -18.00 -6.79 7.18
C ARG A 4 -16.78 -5.88 7.01
N LEU A 5 -16.49 -5.49 5.77
CA LEU A 5 -15.53 -4.43 5.48
C LEU A 5 -16.18 -3.08 5.80
N ARG A 6 -15.75 -2.45 6.90
CA ARG A 6 -16.25 -1.14 7.32
C ARG A 6 -15.11 -0.13 7.31
N LEU A 7 -15.08 0.72 6.29
CA LEU A 7 -14.11 1.80 6.16
C LEU A 7 -14.44 2.92 7.15
N THR A 8 -13.89 2.86 8.37
CA THR A 8 -14.20 3.80 9.47
C THR A 8 -13.26 4.99 9.54
N ARG A 9 -12.15 4.98 8.80
CA ARG A 9 -11.12 6.02 8.88
C ARG A 9 -10.97 6.70 7.51
N ARG A 10 -10.97 8.04 7.54
CA ARG A 10 -10.55 8.88 6.43
C ARG A 10 -9.17 9.42 6.79
N PHE A 11 -8.16 9.10 5.98
CA PHE A 11 -6.79 9.52 6.23
C PHE A 11 -6.28 10.31 5.02
N PRO A 12 -5.96 11.61 5.18
CA PRO A 12 -5.39 12.40 4.09
C PRO A 12 -3.94 11.97 3.87
N VAL A 13 -3.62 11.58 2.63
CA VAL A 13 -2.28 11.08 2.28
C VAL A 13 -1.79 11.67 0.98
N ALA A 14 -0.48 11.91 0.91
CA ALA A 14 0.22 12.23 -0.32
C ALA A 14 0.96 10.98 -0.82
N MET A 15 0.92 10.75 -2.13
CA MET A 15 1.64 9.67 -2.81
C MET A 15 2.44 10.25 -3.97
N THR A 16 3.51 9.59 -4.38
CA THR A 16 4.14 9.88 -5.68
C THR A 16 3.17 9.53 -6.81
N GLU A 17 3.30 10.18 -7.96
CA GLU A 17 2.46 9.92 -9.14
C GLU A 17 2.51 8.44 -9.54
N ASP A 18 3.70 7.84 -9.56
CA ASP A 18 3.86 6.41 -9.89
C ASP A 18 3.18 5.49 -8.88
N GLY A 19 3.29 5.82 -7.58
CA GLY A 19 2.61 5.09 -6.51
C GLY A 19 1.08 5.16 -6.68
N TYR A 20 0.56 6.36 -6.94
CA TYR A 20 -0.87 6.57 -7.14
C TYR A 20 -1.40 5.85 -8.38
N ARG A 21 -0.69 5.93 -9.53
CA ARG A 21 -1.05 5.20 -10.75
C ARG A 21 -1.09 3.69 -10.52
N ARG A 22 -0.12 3.16 -9.77
CA ARG A 22 -0.08 1.74 -9.42
C ARG A 22 -1.26 1.34 -8.54
N LEU A 23 -1.59 2.14 -7.52
CA LEU A 23 -2.77 1.91 -6.69
C LEU A 23 -4.06 1.91 -7.52
N LYS A 24 -4.25 2.92 -8.38
CA LYS A 24 -5.43 3.03 -9.25
C LYS A 24 -5.60 1.83 -10.19
N ARG A 25 -4.50 1.37 -10.80
CA ARG A 25 -4.52 0.20 -11.67
C ARG A 25 -4.86 -1.08 -10.89
N PHE A 26 -4.19 -1.29 -9.75
CA PHE A 26 -4.45 -2.45 -8.88
C PHE A 26 -5.92 -2.50 -8.43
N ALA A 27 -6.45 -1.39 -7.92
CA ALA A 27 -7.82 -1.29 -7.47
C ALA A 27 -8.81 -1.61 -8.61
N LYS A 28 -8.58 -1.04 -9.81
CA LYS A 28 -9.39 -1.31 -11.00
C LYS A 28 -9.37 -2.78 -11.42
N GLU A 29 -8.19 -3.39 -11.47
CA GLU A 29 -8.02 -4.80 -11.87
C GLU A 29 -8.66 -5.76 -10.86
N ALA A 30 -8.62 -5.43 -9.57
CA ALA A 30 -9.23 -6.20 -8.49
C ALA A 30 -10.74 -5.94 -8.32
N GLY A 31 -11.31 -4.95 -9.02
CA GLY A 31 -12.71 -4.54 -8.84
C GLY A 31 -13.01 -3.86 -7.50
N LEU A 32 -12.00 -3.18 -6.92
CA LEU A 32 -12.05 -2.49 -5.63
C LEU A 32 -11.99 -0.98 -5.81
N ASP A 33 -12.51 -0.24 -4.84
CA ASP A 33 -12.13 1.16 -4.65
C ASP A 33 -10.74 1.27 -3.98
N GLU A 34 -10.14 2.47 -3.97
CA GLU A 34 -8.80 2.66 -3.43
C GLU A 34 -8.73 2.39 -1.91
N GLY A 35 -9.79 2.69 -1.17
CA GLY A 35 -9.87 2.44 0.26
C GLY A 35 -9.97 0.95 0.58
N GLU A 36 -10.75 0.21 -0.20
CA GLU A 36 -10.85 -1.24 -0.14
C GLU A 36 -9.53 -1.91 -0.54
N ALA A 37 -8.89 -1.43 -1.61
CA ALA A 37 -7.59 -1.90 -2.06
C ALA A 37 -6.50 -1.72 -0.98
N LEU A 38 -6.44 -0.54 -0.36
CA LEU A 38 -5.53 -0.27 0.75
C LEU A 38 -5.87 -1.14 1.97
N SER A 39 -7.15 -1.30 2.29
CA SER A 39 -7.60 -2.16 3.40
C SER A 39 -7.19 -3.61 3.16
N PHE A 40 -7.39 -4.15 1.96
CA PHE A 40 -6.95 -5.50 1.59
C PHE A 40 -5.44 -5.66 1.77
N LEU A 41 -4.63 -4.73 1.23
CA LEU A 41 -3.17 -4.81 1.31
C LEU A 41 -2.68 -4.81 2.75
N PHE A 42 -3.21 -3.92 3.60
CA PHE A 42 -2.76 -3.79 4.98
C PHE A 42 -3.38 -4.82 5.93
N GLU A 43 -4.58 -5.34 5.66
CA GLU A 43 -5.16 -6.45 6.45
C GLU A 43 -4.46 -7.80 6.16
N ASN A 44 -3.79 -7.92 5.01
CA ASN A 44 -3.08 -9.14 4.58
C ASN A 44 -1.57 -8.92 4.41
N PHE A 45 -1.02 -7.89 5.06
CA PHE A 45 0.35 -7.44 4.80
C PHE A 45 1.40 -8.54 5.03
N ASP A 46 1.32 -9.22 6.17
CA ASP A 46 2.27 -10.27 6.55
C ASP A 46 2.15 -11.54 5.68
N SER A 47 0.98 -11.78 5.07
CA SER A 47 0.77 -12.96 4.21
C SER A 47 1.13 -12.70 2.75
N ILE A 48 1.16 -11.43 2.32
CA ILE A 48 1.52 -11.02 0.96
C ILE A 48 3.02 -10.75 0.82
N LEU A 49 3.67 -10.35 1.91
CA LEU A 49 5.09 -9.98 1.87
C LEU A 49 6.00 -11.17 2.14
N ASP A 50 7.07 -11.22 1.36
CA ASP A 50 8.24 -12.03 1.64
C ASP A 50 9.13 -11.28 2.64
N ASP A 51 9.29 -11.82 3.85
CA ASP A 51 9.96 -11.15 4.98
C ASP A 51 11.41 -10.75 4.65
N ASP A 52 12.15 -11.63 3.98
CA ASP A 52 13.56 -11.40 3.62
C ASP A 52 13.70 -10.28 2.59
N THR A 53 12.90 -10.33 1.52
CA THR A 53 12.92 -9.35 0.44
C THR A 53 12.40 -8.00 0.92
N PHE A 54 11.34 -7.99 1.73
CA PHE A 54 10.75 -6.77 2.26
C PHE A 54 11.74 -6.01 3.14
N GLY A 55 12.37 -6.70 4.10
CA GLY A 55 13.36 -6.08 5.00
C GLY A 55 14.57 -5.52 4.25
N HIS A 56 15.04 -6.20 3.20
CA HIS A 56 16.11 -5.66 2.34
C HIS A 56 15.68 -4.40 1.59
N ARG A 57 14.51 -4.42 0.92
CA ARG A 57 14.00 -3.27 0.15
C ARG A 57 13.70 -2.06 1.03
N LEU A 58 13.15 -2.26 2.22
CA LEU A 58 12.86 -1.17 3.15
C LEU A 58 14.14 -0.47 3.63
N ARG A 59 15.21 -1.22 3.89
CA ARG A 59 16.51 -0.65 4.27
C ARG A 59 17.09 0.22 3.16
N LEU A 60 17.09 -0.26 1.92
CA LEU A 60 17.56 0.52 0.76
C LEU A 60 16.72 1.78 0.56
N PHE A 61 15.39 1.66 0.65
CA PHE A 61 14.49 2.79 0.53
C PHE A 61 14.77 3.86 1.60
N ASN A 62 14.94 3.47 2.87
CA ASN A 62 15.24 4.39 3.96
C ASN A 62 16.62 5.06 3.79
N ALA A 63 17.61 4.34 3.27
CA ALA A 63 18.95 4.90 3.03
C ALA A 63 18.93 6.02 1.97
N GLU A 64 18.04 5.91 0.98
CA GLU A 64 17.90 6.91 -0.09
C GLU A 64 16.87 8.02 0.21
N LEU A 65 16.03 7.83 1.23
CA LEU A 65 14.86 8.68 1.48
C LEU A 65 15.22 10.15 1.68
N GLU A 66 16.24 10.45 2.49
CA GLU A 66 16.64 11.83 2.77
C GLU A 66 17.23 12.54 1.54
N ALA A 67 17.86 11.80 0.63
CA ALA A 67 18.32 12.37 -0.64
C ALA A 67 17.14 12.66 -1.58
N ARG A 68 16.10 11.81 -1.59
CA ARG A 68 14.90 11.97 -2.43
C ARG A 68 13.94 13.07 -1.97
N LYS A 69 14.02 13.50 -0.70
CA LYS A 69 13.19 14.59 -0.15
C LYS A 69 13.72 15.99 -0.50
N ARG A 70 14.95 16.10 -1.00
CA ARG A 70 15.60 17.36 -1.37
C ARG A 70 15.34 17.67 -2.84
#